data_AF-A0A2V5WRG3-F1
#
_entry.id   AF-A0A2V5WRG3-F1
#
_cell.length_a   1.000
_cell.length_b   1.000
_cell.length_c   1.000
_cell.angle_alpha   90.00
_cell.angle_beta   90.00
_cell.angle_gamma   90.00
#
_symmetry.space_group_name_H-M   'P 1'
#
loop_
_entity.id
_entity.type
_entity.pdbx_description
1 polymer ?
#
loop_
_entity_poly.entity_id
_entity_poly.type
_entity_poly.pdbx_seq_one_letter_code
_entity_poly.pdbx_strand_id
1 'polypeptide(L)'
;MWLAAIGVILSSILLIMDLGRPRLFINMLRVFKYQSAMSMGVWILSTFGACVVPGLIALELHAHQVFGGAIDQLLRIATGVLIFGSAFFGTLLATYTGVLIGATAIPAWFLHRVLLPIHFGVTGLGSAAALLELLGHRIAPLNAIGFLAAGIETALWIWLEINRHGGADRALHAGHSGWLIRGSEILSGPLALILRLANFVPLAGISFLLGALINRFGWISAGKVCARDPEAVFASQR
;
A
#
# COMPACT_ATOMS: atom_id res chain seq x y z
N MET A 1 9.79 13.34 0.01
CA MET A 1 8.69 14.11 -0.62
C MET A 1 8.59 13.85 -2.12
N TRP A 2 9.67 13.92 -2.90
CA TRP A 2 9.66 13.63 -4.35
C TRP A 2 8.97 12.32 -4.75
N LEU A 3 9.34 11.18 -4.14
CA LEU A 3 8.69 9.89 -4.43
C LEU A 3 7.18 9.90 -4.17
N ALA A 4 6.75 10.53 -3.07
CA ALA A 4 5.33 10.65 -2.75
C ALA A 4 4.59 11.51 -3.77
N ALA A 5 5.22 12.59 -4.25
CA ALA A 5 4.64 13.48 -5.27
C ALA A 5 4.48 12.75 -6.61
N ILE A 6 5.50 12.01 -7.05
CA ILE A 6 5.43 11.17 -8.25
C ILE A 6 4.33 10.12 -8.07
N GLY A 7 4.29 9.45 -6.91
CA GLY A 7 3.28 8.46 -6.57
C GLY A 7 1.86 9.01 -6.67
N VAL A 8 1.57 10.14 -6.02
CA VAL A 8 0.20 10.71 -6.02
C VAL A 8 -0.23 11.16 -7.42
N ILE A 9 0.68 11.71 -8.23
CA ILE A 9 0.38 12.10 -9.61
C ILE A 9 0.04 10.86 -10.44
N LEU A 10 0.89 9.83 -10.42
CA LEU A 10 0.66 8.60 -11.18
C LEU A 10 -0.62 7.89 -10.71
N SER A 11 -0.83 7.76 -9.40
CA SER A 11 -2.03 7.13 -8.85
C SER A 11 -3.30 7.88 -9.22
N SER A 12 -3.28 9.22 -9.23
CA SER A 12 -4.45 10.03 -9.63
C SER A 12 -4.77 9.84 -11.12
N ILE A 13 -3.75 9.82 -11.99
CA ILE A 13 -3.94 9.59 -13.42
C ILE A 13 -4.50 8.18 -13.67
N LEU A 14 -3.91 7.16 -13.06
CA LEU A 14 -4.36 5.77 -13.20
C LEU A 14 -5.80 5.59 -12.71
N LEU A 15 -6.18 6.23 -11.60
CA LEU A 15 -7.56 6.20 -11.09
C LEU A 15 -8.55 6.84 -12.07
N ILE A 16 -8.20 7.99 -12.65
CA ILE A 16 -9.06 8.68 -13.62
C ILE A 16 -9.24 7.81 -14.88
N MET A 17 -8.18 7.14 -15.32
CA MET A 17 -8.22 6.20 -16.44
C MET A 17 -9.09 4.97 -16.12
N ASP A 18 -8.95 4.41 -14.91
CA ASP A 18 -9.71 3.25 -14.45
C ASP A 18 -11.21 3.52 -14.37
N LEU A 19 -11.61 4.74 -14.00
CA LEU A 19 -13.01 5.17 -14.00
C LEU A 19 -13.64 5.20 -15.41
N GLY A 20 -12.85 5.24 -16.48
CA GLY A 20 -13.28 5.32 -17.88
C GLY A 20 -14.01 6.61 -18.28
N ARG A 21 -14.50 7.40 -17.31
CA ARG A 21 -15.16 8.70 -17.50
C ARG A 21 -14.60 9.71 -16.50
N PRO A 22 -13.74 10.65 -16.94
CA PRO A 22 -13.02 11.55 -16.02
C PRO A 22 -13.94 12.43 -15.17
N ARG A 23 -15.15 12.73 -15.66
CA ARG A 23 -16.16 13.50 -14.91
C ARG A 23 -16.62 12.79 -13.62
N LEU A 24 -16.47 11.46 -13.52
CA LEU A 24 -16.82 10.71 -12.31
C LEU A 24 -15.93 11.07 -11.12
N PHE A 25 -14.65 11.34 -11.35
CA PHE A 25 -13.73 11.74 -10.30
C PHE A 25 -14.19 13.05 -9.61
N ILE A 26 -14.56 14.06 -10.41
CA ILE A 26 -15.08 15.34 -9.89
C ILE A 26 -16.41 15.11 -9.14
N ASN A 27 -17.28 14.24 -9.65
CA ASN A 27 -18.53 13.92 -8.97
C ASN A 27 -18.31 13.24 -7.61
N MET A 28 -17.26 12.43 -7.48
CA MET A 28 -16.90 11.79 -6.20
C MET A 28 -16.36 12.79 -5.18
N LEU A 29 -15.66 13.84 -5.63
CA LEU A 29 -15.19 14.93 -4.77
C LEU A 29 -16.30 15.90 -4.35
N ARG A 30 -17.48 15.84 -4.97
CA ARG A 30 -18.61 16.71 -4.60
C ARG A 30 -19.26 16.30 -3.28
N VAL A 31 -19.33 15.00 -2.99
CA VAL A 31 -20.04 14.47 -1.82
C VAL A 31 -19.17 13.48 -1.07
N PHE A 32 -18.94 13.76 0.22
CA PHE A 32 -18.26 12.85 1.13
C PHE A 32 -19.20 11.72 1.57
N LYS A 33 -19.00 10.50 1.07
CA LYS A 33 -19.81 9.32 1.42
C LYS A 33 -19.00 8.35 2.26
N TYR A 34 -19.06 8.51 3.58
CA TYR A 34 -18.28 7.68 4.52
C TYR A 34 -18.58 6.17 4.45
N GLN A 35 -19.78 5.78 4.01
CA GLN A 35 -20.17 4.36 3.83
C GLN A 35 -19.66 3.75 2.52
N SER A 36 -19.20 4.56 1.56
CA SER A 36 -18.67 4.08 0.29
C SER A 36 -17.16 4.05 0.37
N ALA A 37 -16.56 2.85 0.37
CA ALA A 37 -15.11 2.69 0.31
C ALA A 37 -14.53 3.53 -0.84
N MET A 38 -15.08 3.39 -2.05
CA MET A 38 -14.61 4.13 -3.23
C MET A 38 -14.60 5.66 -3.05
N SER A 39 -15.61 6.24 -2.37
CA SER A 39 -15.62 7.68 -2.05
C SER A 39 -14.52 8.03 -1.04
N MET A 40 -14.37 7.26 0.03
CA MET A 40 -13.30 7.45 1.02
C MET A 40 -11.91 7.44 0.38
N GLY A 41 -11.66 6.53 -0.57
CA GLY A 41 -10.38 6.45 -1.28
C GLY A 41 -10.02 7.71 -2.04
N VAL A 42 -10.98 8.29 -2.76
CA VAL A 42 -10.77 9.55 -3.49
C VAL A 42 -10.45 10.69 -2.53
N TRP A 43 -11.17 10.79 -1.40
CA TRP A 43 -10.90 11.83 -0.41
C TRP A 43 -9.54 11.64 0.28
N ILE A 44 -9.14 10.42 0.60
CA ILE A 44 -7.80 10.11 1.16
C ILE A 44 -6.71 10.46 0.14
N LEU A 45 -6.88 10.08 -1.13
CA LEU A 45 -5.91 10.39 -2.18
C LEU A 45 -5.77 11.90 -2.40
N SER A 46 -6.89 12.63 -2.43
CA SER A 46 -6.88 14.08 -2.63
C SER A 46 -6.27 14.82 -1.44
N THR A 47 -6.59 14.42 -0.20
CA THR A 47 -5.98 15.03 1.00
C THR A 47 -4.49 14.70 1.11
N PHE A 48 -4.09 13.46 0.79
CA PHE A 48 -2.67 13.10 0.66
C PHE A 48 -1.96 13.99 -0.37
N GLY A 49 -2.52 14.16 -1.57
CA GLY A 49 -1.95 15.04 -2.59
C GLY A 49 -1.89 16.51 -2.16
N ALA A 50 -2.92 16.99 -1.48
CA ALA A 50 -2.97 18.34 -0.92
C ALA A 50 -1.95 18.60 0.19
N CYS A 51 -1.45 17.55 0.86
CA CYS A 51 -0.32 17.66 1.79
C CYS A 51 1.02 17.53 1.05
N VAL A 52 1.15 16.55 0.16
CA VAL A 52 2.42 16.19 -0.49
C VAL A 52 2.93 17.26 -1.42
N VAL A 53 2.09 17.77 -2.34
CA VAL A 53 2.56 18.71 -3.38
C VAL A 53 2.94 20.06 -2.79
N PRO A 54 2.09 20.73 -1.98
CA PRO A 54 2.50 21.95 -1.30
C PRO A 54 3.63 21.74 -0.31
N GLY A 55 3.68 20.58 0.38
CA GLY A 55 4.75 20.26 1.31
C GLY A 55 6.11 20.11 0.61
N LEU A 56 6.13 19.52 -0.59
CA LEU A 56 7.33 19.46 -1.43
C LEU A 56 7.76 20.87 -1.86
N ILE A 57 6.83 21.68 -2.37
CA ILE A 57 7.13 23.06 -2.80
C ILE A 57 7.69 23.88 -1.62
N ALA A 58 7.05 23.82 -0.46
CA ALA A 58 7.49 24.54 0.73
C ALA A 58 8.88 24.07 1.21
N LEU A 59 9.15 22.77 1.15
CA LEU A 59 10.46 22.21 1.47
C LEU A 59 11.55 22.71 0.52
N GLU A 60 11.30 22.73 -0.79
CA GLU A 60 12.27 23.23 -1.79
C GLU A 60 12.50 24.74 -1.64
N LEU A 61 11.45 25.53 -1.40
CA LEU A 61 11.58 26.98 -1.16
C LEU A 61 12.41 27.28 0.10
N HIS A 62 12.23 26.50 1.16
CA HIS A 62 13.03 26.61 2.38
C HIS A 62 14.49 26.17 2.17
N ALA A 63 14.70 25.04 1.47
CA ALA A 63 16.03 24.52 1.19
C ALA A 63 16.88 25.49 0.34
N HIS A 64 16.25 26.17 -0.62
CA HIS A 64 16.91 27.18 -1.46
C HIS A 64 17.01 28.56 -0.82
N GLN A 65 16.55 28.74 0.43
CA GLN A 65 16.62 30.01 1.16
C GLN A 65 16.00 31.18 0.36
N VAL A 66 14.91 30.91 -0.36
CA VAL A 66 14.27 31.89 -1.27
C VAL A 66 13.71 33.09 -0.51
N PHE A 67 13.28 32.86 0.74
CA PHE A 67 12.72 33.88 1.62
C PHE A 67 13.54 33.99 2.90
N GLY A 68 13.56 35.18 3.50
CA GLY A 68 14.22 35.44 4.78
C GLY A 68 13.25 35.90 5.88
N GLY A 69 13.72 35.87 7.12
CA GLY A 69 13.01 36.43 8.28
C GLY A 69 11.73 35.67 8.66
N ALA A 70 10.67 36.41 8.99
CA ALA A 70 9.41 35.83 9.48
C ALA A 70 8.73 34.88 8.48
N ILE A 71 8.93 35.11 7.17
CA ILE A 71 8.34 34.28 6.10
C ILE A 71 9.00 32.89 6.08
N ASP A 72 10.31 32.80 6.28
CA ASP A 72 11.02 31.51 6.35
C ASP A 72 10.54 30.68 7.56
N GLN A 73 10.35 31.33 8.71
CA GLN A 73 9.82 30.68 9.90
C GLN A 73 8.41 30.11 9.66
N LEU A 74 7.54 30.86 8.97
CA LEU A 74 6.21 30.39 8.59
C LEU A 74 6.29 29.21 7.61
N LEU A 75 7.17 29.27 6.62
CA LEU A 75 7.40 28.17 5.66
C LEU A 75 7.90 26.91 6.37
N ARG A 76 8.78 27.03 7.36
CA ARG A 76 9.28 25.89 8.13
C ARG A 76 8.15 25.18 8.89
N ILE A 77 7.28 25.96 9.55
CA ILE A 77 6.13 25.42 10.28
C ILE A 77 5.15 24.75 9.30
N ALA A 78 4.80 25.44 8.21
CA ALA A 78 3.92 24.91 7.18
C ALA A 78 4.46 23.61 6.59
N THR A 79 5.77 23.56 6.28
CA THR A 79 6.46 22.36 5.78
C THR A 79 6.33 21.20 6.76
N GLY A 80 6.56 21.45 8.06
CA GLY A 80 6.41 20.42 9.10
C GLY A 80 4.98 19.86 9.17
N VAL A 81 3.97 20.73 9.15
CA VAL A 81 2.55 20.33 9.15
C VAL A 81 2.19 19.52 7.92
N LEU A 82 2.65 19.95 6.73
CA LEU A 82 2.37 19.27 5.47
C LEU A 82 3.08 17.92 5.35
N ILE A 83 4.33 17.81 5.82
CA ILE A 83 5.04 16.53 5.90
C ILE A 83 4.32 15.58 6.85
N PHE A 84 3.94 16.05 8.04
CA PHE A 84 3.20 15.22 8.99
C PHE A 84 1.85 14.78 8.40
N GLY A 85 1.10 15.69 7.79
CA GLY A 85 -0.16 15.38 7.11
C GLY A 85 0.05 14.35 6.00
N SER A 86 1.12 14.46 5.21
CA SER A 86 1.45 13.49 4.17
C SER A 86 1.75 12.10 4.75
N ALA A 87 2.44 11.99 5.88
CA ALA A 87 2.71 10.71 6.53
C ALA A 87 1.43 10.06 7.07
N PHE A 88 0.56 10.87 7.69
CA PHE A 88 -0.72 10.42 8.22
C PHE A 88 -1.65 9.91 7.09
N PHE A 89 -1.93 10.74 6.10
CA PHE A 89 -2.78 10.35 4.97
C PHE A 89 -2.14 9.27 4.08
N GLY A 90 -0.81 9.23 4.00
CA GLY A 90 -0.09 8.16 3.30
C GLY A 90 -0.30 6.79 3.96
N THR A 91 -0.38 6.74 5.28
CA THR A 91 -0.72 5.50 6.02
C THR A 91 -2.15 5.04 5.73
N LEU A 92 -3.10 5.99 5.70
CA LEU A 92 -4.48 5.69 5.32
C LEU A 92 -4.56 5.21 3.86
N LEU A 93 -3.83 5.83 2.95
CA LEU A 93 -3.82 5.46 1.54
C LEU A 93 -3.22 4.05 1.34
N ALA A 94 -2.14 3.72 2.05
CA ALA A 94 -1.49 2.41 1.97
C ALA A 94 -2.39 1.26 2.44
N THR A 95 -3.22 1.49 3.45
CA THR A 95 -4.14 0.48 4.02
C THR A 95 -5.48 0.41 3.28
N TYR A 96 -5.91 1.52 2.69
CA TYR A 96 -7.23 1.67 2.08
C TYR A 96 -7.50 0.67 0.95
N THR A 97 -6.51 0.31 0.14
CA THR A 97 -6.71 -0.70 -0.92
C THR A 97 -7.15 -2.04 -0.35
N GLY A 98 -6.59 -2.45 0.80
CA GLY A 98 -6.99 -3.67 1.51
C GLY A 98 -8.44 -3.60 2.00
N VAL A 99 -8.88 -2.43 2.49
CA VAL A 99 -10.27 -2.19 2.89
C VAL A 99 -11.21 -2.28 1.67
N LEU A 100 -10.82 -1.69 0.54
CA LEU A 100 -11.62 -1.65 -0.67
C LEU A 100 -11.93 -3.05 -1.20
N ILE A 101 -10.93 -3.94 -1.23
CA ILE A 101 -11.13 -5.34 -1.65
C ILE A 101 -11.84 -6.17 -0.57
N GLY A 102 -11.54 -5.94 0.71
CA GLY A 102 -12.16 -6.66 1.83
C GLY A 102 -13.64 -6.32 2.04
N ALA A 103 -14.09 -5.15 1.58
CA ALA A 103 -15.49 -4.73 1.65
C ALA A 103 -16.36 -5.29 0.49
N THR A 104 -15.83 -6.20 -0.31
CA THR A 104 -16.58 -6.84 -1.41
C THR A 104 -17.24 -8.15 -0.98
N ALA A 105 -18.13 -8.66 -1.83
CA ALA A 105 -18.77 -9.97 -1.62
C ALA A 105 -17.92 -11.17 -2.04
N ILE A 106 -16.65 -10.97 -2.44
CA ILE A 106 -15.77 -12.06 -2.88
C ILE A 106 -15.25 -12.80 -1.63
N PRO A 107 -15.54 -14.10 -1.45
CA PRO A 107 -15.28 -14.81 -0.20
C PRO A 107 -13.81 -14.73 0.26
N ALA A 108 -12.88 -15.00 -0.67
CA ALA A 108 -11.44 -14.95 -0.38
C ALA A 108 -10.97 -13.59 0.17
N TRP A 109 -11.59 -12.48 -0.25
CA TRP A 109 -11.25 -11.14 0.25
C TRP A 109 -12.03 -10.80 1.52
N PHE A 110 -13.33 -11.12 1.56
CA PHE A 110 -14.18 -10.79 2.69
C PHE A 110 -13.79 -11.51 3.97
N LEU A 111 -13.40 -12.78 3.87
CA LEU A 111 -12.90 -13.56 5.02
C LEU A 111 -11.62 -12.94 5.60
N HIS A 112 -10.79 -12.35 4.74
CA HIS A 112 -9.53 -11.70 5.11
C HIS A 112 -9.64 -10.18 5.28
N ARG A 113 -10.86 -9.62 5.41
CA ARG A 113 -11.07 -8.15 5.48
C ARG A 113 -10.34 -7.44 6.62
N VAL A 114 -9.97 -8.15 7.68
CA VAL A 114 -9.16 -7.61 8.80
C VAL A 114 -7.66 -7.69 8.48
N LEU A 115 -7.24 -8.74 7.79
CA LEU A 115 -5.85 -8.99 7.43
C LEU A 115 -5.40 -8.09 6.27
N LEU A 116 -6.24 -7.91 5.25
CA LEU A 116 -5.90 -7.22 4.01
C LEU A 116 -5.45 -5.77 4.22
N PRO A 117 -6.10 -4.93 5.05
CA PRO A 117 -5.60 -3.57 5.31
C PRO A 117 -4.21 -3.57 5.95
N ILE A 118 -3.94 -4.50 6.87
CA ILE A 118 -2.63 -4.65 7.52
C ILE A 118 -1.59 -5.05 6.48
N HIS A 119 -1.89 -6.08 5.68
CA HIS A 119 -1.01 -6.57 4.61
C HIS A 119 -0.64 -5.47 3.61
N PHE A 120 -1.65 -4.75 3.09
CA PHE A 120 -1.43 -3.67 2.14
C PHE A 120 -0.66 -2.48 2.75
N GLY A 121 -0.92 -2.16 4.02
CA GLY A 121 -0.17 -1.14 4.76
C GLY A 121 1.30 -1.50 4.95
N VAL A 122 1.58 -2.73 5.38
CA VAL A 122 2.94 -3.23 5.64
C VAL A 122 3.74 -3.33 4.34
N THR A 123 3.19 -3.99 3.32
CA THR A 123 3.80 -4.01 1.97
C THR A 123 4.02 -2.61 1.41
N GLY A 124 3.10 -1.66 1.63
CA GLY A 124 3.26 -0.27 1.20
C GLY A 124 4.42 0.43 1.89
N LEU A 125 4.50 0.32 3.23
CA LEU A 125 5.56 0.89 4.04
C LEU A 125 6.93 0.28 3.71
N GLY A 126 7.01 -1.05 3.61
CA GLY A 126 8.24 -1.76 3.24
C GLY A 126 8.70 -1.44 1.82
N SER A 127 7.77 -1.26 0.87
CA SER A 127 8.11 -0.84 -0.50
C SER A 127 8.69 0.58 -0.54
N ALA A 128 8.12 1.50 0.24
CA ALA A 128 8.65 2.86 0.36
C ALA A 128 10.07 2.86 0.95
N ALA A 129 10.31 2.05 2.01
CA ALA A 129 11.62 1.91 2.60
C ALA A 129 12.64 1.30 1.62
N ALA A 130 12.28 0.20 0.96
CA ALA A 130 13.12 -0.46 -0.04
C ALA A 130 13.50 0.47 -1.20
N LEU A 131 12.55 1.24 -1.71
CA LEU A 131 12.81 2.18 -2.81
C LEU A 131 13.78 3.29 -2.37
N LEU A 132 13.62 3.84 -1.16
CA LEU A 132 14.55 4.83 -0.62
C LEU A 132 15.96 4.26 -0.41
N GLU A 133 16.07 3.03 0.11
CA GLU A 133 17.35 2.33 0.28
C GLU A 133 18.07 2.09 -1.06
N LEU A 134 17.32 1.73 -2.11
CA LEU A 134 17.85 1.53 -3.46
C LEU A 134 18.30 2.83 -4.13
N LEU A 135 17.66 3.95 -3.79
CA LEU A 135 18.10 5.29 -4.21
C LEU A 135 19.32 5.81 -3.44
N GLY A 136 19.85 5.03 -2.49
CA GLY A 136 21.08 5.34 -1.76
C GLY A 136 20.85 5.82 -0.33
N HIS A 137 19.61 5.98 0.13
CA HIS A 137 19.32 6.35 1.52
C HIS A 137 19.42 5.14 2.45
N ARG A 138 20.64 4.70 2.76
CA ARG A 138 20.90 3.53 3.62
C ARG A 138 21.15 3.95 5.07
N ILE A 139 20.09 4.41 5.72
CA ILE A 139 20.10 4.83 7.13
C ILE A 139 19.45 3.77 8.02
N ALA A 140 19.88 3.70 9.29
CA ALA A 140 19.38 2.72 10.24
C ALA A 140 17.84 2.70 10.39
N PRO A 141 17.11 3.84 10.39
CA PRO A 141 15.65 3.84 10.46
C PRO A 141 14.98 3.15 9.27
N LEU A 142 15.49 3.33 8.04
CA LEU A 142 14.93 2.68 6.86
C LEU A 142 15.16 1.18 6.89
N ASN A 143 16.35 0.74 7.33
CA ASN A 143 16.62 -0.67 7.50
C ASN A 143 15.74 -1.30 8.59
N ALA A 144 15.49 -0.58 9.69
CA ALA A 144 14.57 -1.04 10.74
C ALA A 144 13.14 -1.18 10.22
N ILE A 145 12.63 -0.20 9.46
CA ILE A 145 11.30 -0.28 8.82
C ILE A 145 11.24 -1.49 7.87
N GLY A 146 12.25 -1.66 7.02
CA GLY A 146 12.29 -2.77 6.07
C GLY A 146 12.40 -4.14 6.76
N PHE A 147 13.12 -4.22 7.88
CA PHE A 147 13.21 -5.42 8.71
C PHE A 147 11.86 -5.74 9.37
N LEU A 148 11.20 -4.74 9.97
CA LEU A 148 9.88 -4.90 10.56
C LEU A 148 8.84 -5.29 9.51
N ALA A 149 8.86 -4.67 8.33
CA ALA A 149 7.95 -4.99 7.25
C ALA A 149 8.12 -6.45 6.81
N ALA A 150 9.35 -6.88 6.51
CA ALA A 150 9.62 -8.28 6.14
C ALA A 150 9.26 -9.27 7.27
N GLY A 151 9.49 -8.91 8.53
CA GLY A 151 9.08 -9.71 9.69
C GLY A 151 7.56 -9.87 9.80
N ILE A 152 6.82 -8.78 9.64
CA ILE A 152 5.35 -8.81 9.69
C ILE A 152 4.79 -9.60 8.49
N GLU A 153 5.31 -9.39 7.28
CA GLU A 153 4.91 -10.18 6.09
C GLU A 153 5.15 -11.68 6.32
N THR A 154 6.29 -12.04 6.91
CA THR A 154 6.57 -13.45 7.28
C THR A 154 5.54 -14.00 8.27
N ALA A 155 5.16 -13.20 9.28
CA ALA A 155 4.15 -13.59 10.25
C ALA A 155 2.74 -13.71 9.63
N LEU A 156 2.38 -12.78 8.73
CA LEU A 156 1.11 -12.81 7.99
C LEU A 156 1.04 -14.05 7.08
N TRP A 157 2.13 -14.39 6.40
CA TRP A 157 2.23 -15.61 5.59
C TRP A 157 2.02 -16.87 6.43
N ILE A 158 2.72 -16.99 7.56
CA ILE A 158 2.57 -18.13 8.50
C ILE A 158 1.11 -18.21 8.99
N TRP A 159 0.52 -17.07 9.36
CA TRP A 159 -0.87 -17.00 9.81
C TRP A 159 -1.84 -17.46 8.73
N LEU A 160 -1.63 -17.05 7.48
CA LEU A 160 -2.45 -17.44 6.33
C LEU A 160 -2.34 -18.95 6.03
N GLU A 161 -1.16 -19.53 6.20
CA GLU A 161 -0.94 -20.96 5.95
C GLU A 161 -1.56 -21.84 7.05
N ILE A 162 -1.63 -21.35 8.30
CA ILE A 162 -2.23 -22.04 9.46
C ILE A 162 -3.76 -21.90 9.46
N ASN A 163 -4.28 -20.69 9.27
CA ASN A 163 -5.72 -20.38 9.40
C ASN A 163 -6.44 -20.50 8.06
N ARG A 164 -6.60 -21.74 7.60
CA ARG A 164 -7.30 -22.01 6.33
C ARG A 164 -8.82 -22.12 6.55
N HIS A 165 -9.58 -21.25 5.90
CA HIS A 165 -11.05 -21.19 5.94
C HIS A 165 -11.72 -22.14 4.93
N GLY A 166 -11.16 -23.35 4.77
CA GLY A 166 -11.74 -24.38 3.92
C GLY A 166 -11.83 -24.00 2.44
N GLY A 167 -13.02 -24.12 1.84
CA GLY A 167 -13.22 -23.98 0.40
C GLY A 167 -12.91 -22.58 -0.17
N ALA A 168 -13.16 -21.52 0.59
CA ALA A 168 -12.94 -20.14 0.15
C ALA A 168 -11.44 -19.79 0.03
N ASP A 169 -10.58 -20.46 0.79
CA ASP A 169 -9.13 -20.23 0.78
C ASP A 169 -8.42 -21.12 -0.24
N ARG A 170 -9.14 -22.03 -0.90
CA ARG A 170 -8.57 -22.91 -1.94
C ARG A 170 -7.90 -22.10 -3.05
N ALA A 171 -8.48 -20.95 -3.41
CA ALA A 171 -7.92 -20.05 -4.41
C ALA A 171 -6.61 -19.37 -3.98
N LEU A 172 -6.36 -19.26 -2.67
CA LEU A 172 -5.14 -18.69 -2.09
C LEU A 172 -3.99 -19.70 -2.00
N HIS A 173 -4.29 -21.01 -1.99
CA HIS A 173 -3.26 -22.05 -1.84
C HIS A 173 -3.08 -22.94 -3.07
N ALA A 174 -4.09 -23.08 -3.93
CA ALA A 174 -4.07 -23.99 -5.07
C ALA A 174 -3.99 -23.26 -6.42
N GLY A 175 -3.51 -24.00 -7.42
CA GLY A 175 -3.43 -23.52 -8.80
C GLY A 175 -2.47 -22.35 -9.00
N HIS A 176 -2.66 -21.62 -10.10
CA HIS A 176 -1.79 -20.52 -10.48
C HIS A 176 -1.82 -19.35 -9.48
N SER A 177 -3.00 -19.00 -8.96
CA SER A 177 -3.15 -17.94 -7.96
C SER A 177 -2.44 -18.26 -6.65
N GLY A 178 -2.48 -19.51 -6.19
CA GLY A 178 -1.75 -19.93 -4.99
C GLY A 178 -0.23 -19.87 -5.15
N TRP A 179 0.30 -20.20 -6.34
CA TRP A 179 1.72 -20.02 -6.63
C TRP A 179 2.14 -18.55 -6.64
N LEU A 180 1.30 -17.65 -7.17
CA LEU A 180 1.57 -16.21 -7.13
C LEU A 180 1.62 -15.70 -5.68
N ILE A 181 0.63 -16.05 -4.85
CA ILE A 181 0.60 -15.66 -3.43
C ILE A 181 1.82 -16.22 -2.70
N ARG A 182 2.08 -17.53 -2.77
CA ARG A 182 3.23 -18.12 -2.08
C ARG A 182 4.56 -17.52 -2.53
N GLY A 183 4.74 -17.35 -3.84
CA GLY A 183 5.93 -16.71 -4.39
C GLY A 183 6.10 -15.30 -3.87
N SER A 184 5.04 -14.49 -3.87
CA SER A 184 5.12 -13.12 -3.38
C SER A 184 5.42 -13.04 -1.88
N GLU A 185 4.74 -13.84 -1.07
CA GLU A 185 4.90 -13.84 0.38
C GLU A 185 6.32 -14.30 0.78
N ILE A 186 6.89 -15.29 0.08
CA ILE A 186 8.29 -15.71 0.30
C ILE A 186 9.27 -14.56 -0.01
N LEU A 187 9.05 -13.85 -1.11
CA LEU A 187 9.91 -12.74 -1.55
C LEU A 187 9.80 -11.51 -0.63
N SER A 188 8.60 -11.12 -0.20
CA SER A 188 8.38 -9.97 0.69
C SER A 188 8.68 -10.27 2.16
N GLY A 189 8.46 -11.50 2.61
CA GLY A 189 8.68 -11.93 3.99
C GLY A 189 10.07 -12.56 4.20
N PRO A 190 10.16 -13.90 4.28
CA PRO A 190 11.33 -14.61 4.79
C PRO A 190 12.59 -14.37 3.96
N LEU A 191 12.50 -14.30 2.62
CA LEU A 191 13.68 -14.06 1.80
C LEU A 191 14.24 -12.65 2.03
N ALA A 192 13.39 -11.62 2.00
CA ALA A 192 13.81 -10.26 2.29
C ALA A 192 14.36 -10.14 3.73
N LEU A 193 13.75 -10.84 4.70
CA LEU A 193 14.21 -10.86 6.09
C LEU A 193 15.60 -11.49 6.23
N ILE A 194 15.82 -12.66 5.62
CA ILE A 194 17.13 -13.34 5.61
C ILE A 194 18.19 -12.47 4.93
N LEU A 195 17.87 -11.86 3.79
CA LEU A 195 18.79 -10.97 3.09
C LEU A 195 19.16 -9.75 3.96
N ARG A 196 18.23 -9.21 4.76
CA ARG A 196 18.52 -8.14 5.72
C ARG A 196 19.42 -8.62 6.86
N LEU A 197 19.16 -9.80 7.43
CA LEU A 197 19.99 -10.40 8.47
C LEU A 197 21.42 -10.67 7.99
N ALA A 198 21.57 -11.08 6.73
CA ALA A 198 22.86 -11.25 6.06
C ALA A 198 23.48 -9.93 5.57
N ASN A 199 22.88 -8.78 5.91
CA ASN A 199 23.34 -7.43 5.58
C ASN A 199 23.38 -7.11 4.06
N PHE A 200 22.63 -7.85 3.24
CA PHE A 200 22.44 -7.59 1.81
C PHE A 200 21.23 -6.67 1.56
N VAL A 201 21.26 -5.47 2.12
CA VAL A 201 20.13 -4.51 2.11
C VAL A 201 19.57 -4.24 0.70
N PRO A 202 20.38 -3.99 -0.35
CA PRO A 202 19.84 -3.74 -1.69
C PRO A 202 19.08 -4.94 -2.27
N LEU A 203 19.61 -6.16 -2.08
CA LEU A 203 18.96 -7.39 -2.55
C LEU A 203 17.66 -7.63 -1.78
N ALA A 204 17.65 -7.36 -0.47
CA ALA A 204 16.43 -7.41 0.32
C ALA A 204 15.37 -6.43 -0.19
N GLY A 205 15.77 -5.20 -0.53
CA GLY A 205 14.88 -4.20 -1.11
C GLY A 205 14.29 -4.65 -2.46
N ILE A 206 15.11 -5.21 -3.35
CA ILE A 206 14.65 -5.75 -4.64
C ILE A 206 13.69 -6.93 -4.43
N SER A 207 14.05 -7.87 -3.56
CA SER A 207 13.18 -9.01 -3.20
C SER A 207 11.84 -8.53 -2.67
N PHE A 208 11.85 -7.56 -1.76
CA PHE A 208 10.63 -7.01 -1.17
C PHE A 208 9.74 -6.34 -2.21
N LEU A 209 10.31 -5.52 -3.10
CA LEU A 209 9.56 -4.83 -4.15
C LEU A 209 8.94 -5.82 -5.16
N LEU A 210 9.70 -6.85 -5.56
CA LEU A 210 9.19 -7.91 -6.44
C LEU A 210 8.06 -8.70 -5.76
N GLY A 211 8.24 -9.09 -4.50
CA GLY A 211 7.21 -9.73 -3.70
C GLY A 211 5.96 -8.88 -3.60
N ALA A 212 6.10 -7.61 -3.21
CA ALA A 212 4.98 -6.67 -3.11
C ALA A 212 4.23 -6.50 -4.43
N LEU A 213 4.93 -6.43 -5.57
CA LEU A 213 4.30 -6.32 -6.89
C LEU A 213 3.51 -7.58 -7.26
N ILE A 214 4.13 -8.76 -7.12
CA ILE A 214 3.49 -10.05 -7.42
C ILE A 214 2.27 -10.25 -6.51
N ASN A 215 2.37 -9.86 -5.24
CA ASN A 215 1.30 -9.95 -4.25
C ASN A 215 0.03 -9.20 -4.70
N ARG A 216 0.17 -8.00 -5.28
CA ARG A 216 -0.98 -7.22 -5.80
C ARG A 216 -1.73 -8.00 -6.88
N PHE A 217 -1.02 -8.66 -7.80
CA PHE A 217 -1.65 -9.50 -8.82
C PHE A 217 -2.17 -10.83 -8.26
N GLY A 218 -1.47 -11.41 -7.29
CA GLY A 218 -1.87 -12.63 -6.59
C GLY A 218 -3.25 -12.50 -5.94
N TRP A 219 -3.46 -11.46 -5.13
CA TRP A 219 -4.75 -11.24 -4.47
C TRP A 219 -5.89 -10.98 -5.46
N ILE A 220 -5.65 -10.20 -6.51
CA ILE A 220 -6.66 -9.93 -7.56
C ILE A 220 -7.02 -11.23 -8.30
N SER A 221 -6.01 -12.03 -8.66
CA SER A 221 -6.20 -13.31 -9.35
C SER A 221 -6.95 -14.32 -8.48
N ALA A 222 -6.53 -14.47 -7.22
CA ALA A 222 -7.17 -15.37 -6.26
C ALA A 222 -8.66 -15.02 -6.05
N GLY A 223 -9.00 -13.73 -5.96
CA GLY A 223 -10.39 -13.32 -5.85
C GLY A 223 -11.22 -13.63 -7.09
N LYS A 224 -10.65 -13.47 -8.30
CA LYS A 224 -11.33 -13.84 -9.56
C LYS A 224 -11.58 -15.35 -9.66
N VAL A 225 -10.62 -16.17 -9.21
CA VAL A 225 -10.77 -17.63 -9.16
C VAL A 225 -11.83 -18.02 -8.14
N CYS A 226 -11.76 -17.46 -6.93
CA CYS A 226 -12.73 -17.72 -5.86
C CYS A 226 -14.16 -17.30 -6.24
N ALA A 227 -14.33 -16.16 -6.91
CA ALA A 227 -15.65 -15.68 -7.34
C ALA A 227 -16.31 -16.58 -8.39
N ARG A 228 -15.54 -17.41 -9.10
CA ARG A 228 -16.03 -18.36 -10.10
C ARG A 228 -16.29 -19.75 -9.52
N ASP A 229 -15.88 -20.01 -8.28
CA ASP A 229 -16.07 -21.29 -7.60
C ASP A 229 -17.41 -21.29 -6.84
N PRO A 230 -18.42 -22.07 -7.28
CA PRO A 230 -19.72 -22.12 -6.62
C PRO A 230 -19.62 -22.57 -5.16
N GLU A 231 -18.73 -23.53 -4.85
CA GLU A 231 -18.57 -24.04 -3.48
C GLU A 231 -18.10 -22.94 -2.53
N ALA A 232 -17.15 -22.12 -2.98
CA ALA A 232 -16.63 -20.99 -2.20
C ALA A 232 -17.69 -19.90 -1.96
N VAL A 233 -18.52 -19.61 -2.96
CA VAL A 233 -19.60 -18.62 -2.83
C VAL A 233 -20.67 -19.10 -1.84
N PHE A 234 -21.12 -20.35 -1.95
CA PHE A 234 -22.14 -20.90 -1.03
C PHE A 234 -21.61 -21.03 0.40
N ALA A 235 -20.34 -21.38 0.58
CA ALA A 235 -19.72 -21.45 1.90
C ALA A 235 -19.69 -20.08 2.61
N SER A 236 -19.63 -18.97 1.86
CA SER A 236 -19.60 -17.61 2.43
C SER A 236 -20.96 -17.05 2.86
N GLN A 237 -22.05 -17.68 2.43
CA GLN A 237 -23.42 -17.23 2.74
C GLN A 237 -24.04 -17.93 3.96
N ARG A 238 -23.30 -18.84 4.59
CA ARG A 238 -23.67 -19.51 5.85
C ARG A 238 -23.10 -18.75 7.03
#